data_AF-A0A9Q0LVA0-F1
#
_entry.id   AF-A0A9Q0LVA0-F1
#
_cell.length_a   1.000
_cell.length_b   1.000
_cell.length_c   1.000
_cell.angle_alpha   90.00
_cell.angle_beta   90.00
_cell.angle_gamma   90.00
#
_symmetry.space_group_name_H-M   'P 1'
#
loop_
_entity.id
_entity.type
_entity.pdbx_description
1 polymer ?
#
loop_
_entity_poly.entity_id
_entity_poly.type
_entity_poly.pdbx_seq_one_letter_code
_entity_poly.pdbx_strand_id
1 'polypeptide(L)'
;MGSKFSINKIKNKKAQNLFIKFRKQFPEEEFISTDEKKKHYGVIEIIYRECQRKKKDLNKFLLKLDNSRLGIKGLEALCTSLYEDDCVTQLSLRKSEINQQGARIISELLKKNQTITDIDLSSNPVGTAGVRFLVDAIISIESEKQNLKALYLNNIELKEEGAIIVSYLLENNQKLEILEIGANDITSRGLGYIADALKGNTRLVSLNLESNPKLTSEDVEEVTKIVTRNAIINEVIEGLLNNACQRQFKTRMIVFDKSIRGLAMLEGKKNQMNQARGTPLYQVFQQSITKSKQDVPKVEKIENFSMRFVSCWYR
;
A
#
# COMPACT_ATOMS: atom_id res chain seq x y z
N MET A 1 -38.30 10.92 -3.81
CA MET A 1 -37.91 10.98 -2.38
C MET A 1 -36.58 11.73 -2.23
N GLY A 2 -36.54 13.02 -2.59
CA GLY A 2 -35.37 13.86 -2.40
C GLY A 2 -35.38 14.53 -1.03
N SER A 3 -34.56 14.06 -0.07
CA SER A 3 -34.11 14.87 1.10
C SER A 3 -33.14 14.14 2.05
N LYS A 4 -33.02 12.80 2.02
CA LYS A 4 -32.34 12.09 3.12
C LYS A 4 -30.80 12.12 3.07
N PHE A 5 -30.19 12.19 1.89
CA PHE A 5 -28.72 12.23 1.72
C PHE A 5 -28.25 13.59 1.19
N SER A 6 -28.23 14.60 2.06
CA SER A 6 -27.74 15.94 1.67
C SER A 6 -26.22 15.96 1.60
N ILE A 7 -25.66 16.15 0.40
CA ILE A 7 -24.21 16.23 0.15
C ILE A 7 -23.54 17.31 1.01
N ASN A 8 -24.23 18.44 1.22
CA ASN A 8 -23.73 19.57 1.99
C ASN A 8 -23.45 19.23 3.47
N LYS A 9 -24.00 18.12 3.99
CA LYS A 9 -23.70 17.64 5.35
C LYS A 9 -22.37 16.89 5.44
N ILE A 10 -21.79 16.46 4.31
CA ILE A 10 -20.44 15.90 4.27
C ILE A 10 -19.46 17.06 4.18
N LYS A 11 -18.64 17.28 5.22
CA LYS A 11 -17.79 18.49 5.32
C LYS A 11 -16.55 18.44 4.41
N ASN A 12 -16.07 17.23 4.11
CA ASN A 12 -14.88 17.04 3.30
C ASN A 12 -15.25 16.88 1.81
N LYS A 13 -14.68 17.72 0.94
CA LYS A 13 -15.00 17.73 -0.51
C LYS A 13 -14.61 16.43 -1.21
N LYS A 14 -13.50 15.79 -0.83
CA LYS A 14 -13.10 14.50 -1.41
C LYS A 14 -14.06 13.38 -1.00
N ALA A 15 -14.49 13.36 0.27
CA ALA A 15 -15.51 12.43 0.75
C ALA A 15 -16.90 12.67 0.10
N GLN A 16 -17.24 13.93 -0.24
CA GLN A 16 -18.41 14.24 -1.05
C GLN A 16 -18.30 13.59 -2.43
N ASN A 17 -17.17 13.76 -3.11
CA ASN A 17 -16.93 13.18 -4.43
C ASN A 17 -17.03 11.66 -4.42
N LEU A 18 -16.43 10.99 -3.42
CA LEU A 18 -16.58 9.55 -3.21
C LEU A 18 -18.05 9.15 -3.10
N PHE A 19 -18.81 9.80 -2.21
CA PHE A 19 -20.22 9.47 -2.02
C PHE A 19 -21.05 9.72 -3.29
N ILE A 20 -20.76 10.77 -4.05
CA ILE A 20 -21.42 11.04 -5.34
C ILE A 20 -21.10 9.93 -6.36
N LYS A 21 -19.83 9.54 -6.50
CA LYS A 21 -19.40 8.45 -7.39
C LYS A 21 -20.11 7.14 -7.01
N PHE A 22 -20.17 6.84 -5.71
CA PHE A 22 -20.86 5.67 -5.19
C PHE A 22 -22.37 5.72 -5.46
N ARG A 23 -23.04 6.84 -5.14
CA ARG A 23 -24.49 7.00 -5.30
C ARG A 23 -24.94 6.85 -6.76
N LYS A 24 -24.09 7.21 -7.72
CA LYS A 24 -24.32 7.03 -9.17
C LYS A 24 -24.39 5.57 -9.59
N GLN A 25 -23.81 4.63 -8.83
CA GLN A 25 -23.88 3.19 -9.11
C GLN A 25 -25.27 2.59 -8.80
N PHE A 26 -26.20 3.39 -8.26
CA PHE A 26 -27.52 2.93 -7.79
C PHE A 26 -28.64 3.86 -8.29
N PRO A 27 -28.87 4.04 -9.61
CA PRO A 27 -29.90 4.94 -10.12
C PRO A 27 -31.31 4.53 -9.65
N GLU A 28 -32.18 5.51 -9.37
CA GLU A 28 -33.52 5.26 -8.77
C GLU A 28 -34.45 4.40 -9.64
N GLU A 29 -34.15 4.26 -10.93
CA GLU A 29 -34.96 3.58 -11.93
C GLU A 29 -34.70 2.05 -12.01
N GLU A 30 -33.58 1.54 -11.49
CA GLU A 30 -33.21 0.11 -11.59
C GLU A 30 -33.85 -0.80 -10.53
N PHE A 31 -34.77 -0.28 -9.71
CA PHE A 31 -35.23 -1.00 -8.52
C PHE A 31 -36.66 -1.54 -8.65
N ILE A 32 -36.78 -2.83 -9.00
CA ILE A 32 -38.08 -3.50 -9.26
C ILE A 32 -38.66 -4.26 -8.03
N SER A 33 -37.99 -4.32 -6.86
CA SER A 33 -38.59 -4.91 -5.65
C SER A 33 -38.36 -4.11 -4.37
N THR A 34 -39.33 -4.12 -3.45
CA THR A 34 -39.33 -3.34 -2.20
C THR A 34 -38.24 -3.75 -1.21
N ASP A 35 -37.80 -5.01 -1.22
CA ASP A 35 -36.76 -5.51 -0.31
C ASP A 35 -35.34 -5.27 -0.81
N GLU A 36 -35.08 -5.34 -2.13
CA GLU A 36 -33.80 -4.92 -2.71
C GLU A 36 -33.58 -3.41 -2.54
N LYS A 37 -34.64 -2.60 -2.66
CA LYS A 37 -34.60 -1.17 -2.34
C LYS A 37 -34.09 -0.93 -0.92
N LYS A 38 -34.59 -1.66 0.07
CA LYS A 38 -34.17 -1.51 1.48
C LYS A 38 -32.71 -1.89 1.70
N LYS A 39 -32.24 -2.97 1.07
CA LYS A 39 -30.82 -3.40 1.17
C LYS A 39 -29.87 -2.37 0.58
N HIS A 40 -30.12 -1.91 -0.65
CA HIS A 40 -29.30 -0.88 -1.29
C HIS A 40 -29.34 0.44 -0.52
N TYR A 41 -30.51 0.81 0.01
CA TYR A 41 -30.65 1.99 0.84
C TYR A 41 -29.77 1.92 2.10
N GLY A 42 -29.72 0.76 2.77
CA GLY A 42 -28.85 0.54 3.91
C GLY A 42 -27.36 0.74 3.57
N VAL A 43 -26.91 0.21 2.42
CA VAL A 43 -25.53 0.39 1.96
C VAL A 43 -25.20 1.87 1.70
N ILE A 44 -26.08 2.58 1.01
CA ILE A 44 -25.91 4.03 0.73
C ILE A 44 -25.85 4.81 2.06
N GLU A 45 -26.71 4.46 3.03
CA GLU A 45 -26.73 5.13 4.33
C GLU A 45 -25.44 4.91 5.13
N ILE A 46 -24.86 3.71 5.11
CA ILE A 46 -23.61 3.42 5.80
C ILE A 46 -22.46 4.27 5.21
N ILE A 47 -22.29 4.27 3.89
CA ILE A 47 -21.22 5.03 3.22
C ILE A 47 -21.43 6.53 3.41
N TYR A 48 -22.67 7.01 3.36
CA TYR A 48 -23.00 8.40 3.66
C TYR A 48 -22.54 8.81 5.07
N ARG A 49 -22.84 7.98 6.08
CA ARG A 49 -22.44 8.24 7.48
C ARG A 49 -20.92 8.23 7.66
N GLU A 50 -20.22 7.31 7.02
CA GLU A 50 -18.75 7.28 7.05
C GLU A 50 -18.14 8.53 6.39
N CYS A 51 -18.66 8.95 5.24
CA CYS A 51 -18.25 10.20 4.60
C CYS A 51 -18.53 11.42 5.50
N GLN A 52 -19.63 11.45 6.24
CA GLN A 52 -19.93 12.53 7.19
C GLN A 52 -18.96 12.59 8.38
N ARG A 53 -18.48 11.44 8.85
CA ARG A 53 -17.53 11.34 9.98
C ARG A 53 -16.15 11.91 9.63
N LYS A 54 -15.82 11.99 8.34
CA LYS A 54 -14.55 12.56 7.87
C LYS A 54 -14.45 14.05 8.18
N LYS A 55 -13.51 14.41 9.05
CA LYS A 55 -13.17 15.81 9.34
C LYS A 55 -12.61 16.50 8.08
N LYS A 56 -12.87 17.81 7.95
CA LYS A 56 -12.54 18.62 6.78
C LYS A 56 -11.07 18.57 6.39
N ASP A 57 -10.17 18.61 7.38
CA ASP A 57 -8.73 18.84 7.17
C ASP A 57 -7.85 17.58 7.30
N LEU A 58 -8.45 16.40 7.44
CA LEU A 58 -7.69 15.15 7.53
C LEU A 58 -7.31 14.66 6.13
N ASN A 59 -6.04 14.32 5.93
CA ASN A 59 -5.56 13.73 4.67
C ASN A 59 -5.81 12.22 4.59
N LYS A 60 -5.65 11.48 5.70
CA LYS A 60 -5.94 10.03 5.76
C LYS A 60 -7.42 9.78 6.00
N PHE A 61 -8.11 9.10 5.09
CA PHE A 61 -9.52 8.73 5.26
C PHE A 61 -9.63 7.22 5.46
N LEU A 62 -10.04 6.82 6.67
CA LEU A 62 -10.50 5.48 6.96
C LEU A 62 -11.98 5.39 6.59
N LEU A 63 -12.29 4.55 5.61
CA LEU A 63 -13.65 4.15 5.29
C LEU A 63 -13.95 2.85 6.04
N LYS A 64 -14.68 2.95 7.15
CA LYS A 64 -14.98 1.80 8.00
C LYS A 64 -16.36 1.24 7.70
N LEU A 65 -16.38 0.10 7.02
CA LEU A 65 -17.59 -0.62 6.60
C LEU A 65 -17.65 -2.00 7.27
N ASP A 66 -17.23 -2.06 8.53
CA ASP A 66 -17.31 -3.27 9.34
C ASP A 66 -18.76 -3.69 9.57
N ASN A 67 -18.99 -4.99 9.65
CA ASN A 67 -20.29 -5.59 9.89
C ASN A 67 -21.36 -5.07 8.90
N SER A 68 -20.92 -4.73 7.69
CA SER A 68 -21.78 -4.16 6.66
C SER A 68 -22.11 -5.24 5.65
N ARG A 69 -23.40 -5.58 5.55
CA ARG A 69 -23.91 -6.53 4.54
C ARG A 69 -24.03 -5.85 3.18
N LEU A 70 -22.89 -5.45 2.61
CA LEU A 70 -22.82 -4.80 1.30
C LEU A 70 -23.40 -5.71 0.20
N GLY A 71 -23.18 -7.01 0.34
CA GLY A 71 -23.39 -7.98 -0.75
C GLY A 71 -22.44 -7.72 -1.92
N ILE A 72 -22.45 -8.63 -2.90
CA ILE A 72 -21.54 -8.54 -4.05
C ILE A 72 -21.77 -7.26 -4.85
N LYS A 73 -23.02 -6.91 -5.18
CA LYS A 73 -23.34 -5.68 -5.92
C LYS A 73 -22.91 -4.41 -5.18
N GLY A 74 -23.11 -4.36 -3.86
CA GLY A 74 -22.67 -3.24 -3.03
C GLY A 74 -21.15 -3.12 -2.99
N LEU A 75 -20.44 -4.24 -2.91
CA LEU A 75 -18.98 -4.28 -2.96
C LEU A 75 -18.44 -3.86 -4.33
N GLU A 76 -19.03 -4.33 -5.43
CA GLU A 76 -18.66 -3.92 -6.80
C GLU A 76 -18.83 -2.42 -7.01
N ALA A 77 -19.97 -1.87 -6.57
CA ALA A 77 -20.23 -0.44 -6.62
C ALA A 77 -19.22 0.36 -5.77
N LEU A 78 -18.88 -0.16 -4.59
CA LEU A 78 -17.88 0.45 -3.71
C LEU A 78 -16.50 0.45 -4.39
N CYS A 79 -16.01 -0.70 -4.84
CA CYS A 79 -14.73 -0.84 -5.51
C CYS A 79 -14.65 0.03 -6.77
N THR A 80 -15.72 0.08 -7.56
CA THR A 80 -15.82 0.95 -8.74
C THR A 80 -15.70 2.43 -8.38
N SER A 81 -16.35 2.87 -7.29
CA SER A 81 -16.24 4.24 -6.82
C SER A 81 -14.84 4.59 -6.30
N LEU A 82 -14.06 3.58 -5.90
CA LEU A 82 -12.72 3.72 -5.34
C LEU A 82 -11.60 3.64 -6.38
N TYR A 83 -11.81 3.14 -7.61
CA TYR A 83 -10.71 2.97 -8.59
C TYR A 83 -9.86 4.23 -8.81
N GLU A 84 -10.50 5.39 -8.95
CA GLU A 84 -9.85 6.69 -9.12
C GLU A 84 -10.10 7.61 -7.91
N ASP A 85 -10.28 7.02 -6.73
CA ASP A 85 -10.41 7.79 -5.50
C ASP A 85 -9.05 8.14 -4.92
N ASP A 86 -8.89 9.42 -4.58
CA ASP A 86 -7.68 10.00 -3.99
C ASP A 86 -7.90 10.43 -2.52
N CYS A 87 -8.95 9.89 -1.88
CA CYS A 87 -9.38 10.25 -0.55
C CYS A 87 -9.14 9.12 0.46
N VAL A 88 -9.61 7.92 0.13
CA VAL A 88 -9.59 6.72 0.98
C VAL A 88 -8.19 6.13 0.97
N THR A 89 -7.54 6.19 2.13
CA THR A 89 -6.23 5.60 2.35
C THR A 89 -6.35 4.28 3.10
N GLN A 90 -7.41 4.10 3.89
CA GLN A 90 -7.63 2.89 4.68
C GLN A 90 -9.05 2.36 4.46
N LEU A 91 -9.19 1.08 4.17
CA LEU A 91 -10.47 0.42 3.94
C LEU A 91 -10.63 -0.74 4.92
N SER A 92 -11.69 -0.70 5.73
CA SER A 92 -12.00 -1.76 6.69
C SER A 92 -13.35 -2.37 6.35
N LEU A 93 -13.36 -3.69 6.12
CA LEU A 93 -14.51 -4.50 5.72
C LEU A 93 -14.64 -5.71 6.66
N ARG A 94 -14.34 -5.56 7.95
CA ARG A 94 -14.32 -6.69 8.88
C ARG A 94 -15.72 -7.24 9.08
N LYS A 95 -15.88 -8.56 9.13
CA LYS A 95 -17.21 -9.19 9.34
C LYS A 95 -18.27 -8.73 8.34
N SER A 96 -17.88 -8.45 7.10
CA SER A 96 -18.75 -7.93 6.03
C SER A 96 -19.11 -8.98 4.97
N GLU A 97 -19.06 -10.26 5.36
CA GLU A 97 -19.42 -11.42 4.53
C GLU A 97 -18.60 -11.51 3.22
N ILE A 98 -17.34 -11.05 3.27
CA ILE A 98 -16.43 -11.07 2.11
C ILE A 98 -15.92 -12.50 1.87
N ASN A 99 -16.52 -13.20 0.92
CA ASN A 99 -16.06 -14.53 0.50
C ASN A 99 -14.98 -14.45 -0.60
N GLN A 100 -14.60 -15.59 -1.16
CA GLN A 100 -13.65 -15.68 -2.29
C GLN A 100 -14.01 -14.75 -3.46
N GLN A 101 -15.29 -14.66 -3.84
CA GLN A 101 -15.74 -13.76 -4.91
C GLN A 101 -15.56 -12.29 -4.53
N GLY A 102 -15.85 -11.94 -3.28
CA GLY A 102 -15.58 -10.60 -2.75
C GLY A 102 -14.09 -10.26 -2.78
N ALA A 103 -13.22 -11.19 -2.42
CA ALA A 103 -11.77 -11.01 -2.49
C ALA A 103 -11.25 -10.80 -3.92
N ARG A 104 -11.84 -11.49 -4.90
CA ARG A 104 -11.56 -11.23 -6.33
C ARG A 104 -11.92 -9.79 -6.72
N ILE A 105 -13.07 -9.27 -6.30
CA ILE A 105 -13.47 -7.88 -6.57
C ILE A 105 -12.49 -6.89 -5.93
N ILE A 106 -12.07 -7.15 -4.68
CA ILE A 106 -11.07 -6.32 -3.99
C ILE A 106 -9.70 -6.40 -4.66
N SER A 107 -9.33 -7.54 -5.24
CA SER A 107 -8.09 -7.68 -6.00
C SER A 107 -8.06 -6.76 -7.23
N GLU A 108 -9.18 -6.58 -7.91
CA GLU A 108 -9.31 -5.64 -9.03
C GLU A 108 -9.23 -4.17 -8.56
N LEU A 109 -9.75 -3.86 -7.37
CA LEU A 109 -9.52 -2.56 -6.73
C LEU A 109 -8.03 -2.31 -6.47
N LEU A 110 -7.32 -3.31 -5.93
CA LEU A 110 -5.89 -3.22 -5.62
C LEU A 110 -5.01 -3.05 -6.85
N LYS A 111 -5.43 -3.51 -8.03
CA LYS A 111 -4.69 -3.26 -9.28
C LYS A 111 -4.83 -1.83 -9.77
N LYS A 112 -5.97 -1.18 -9.47
CA LYS A 112 -6.34 0.13 -10.04
C LYS A 112 -6.09 1.32 -9.10
N ASN A 113 -6.40 1.16 -7.82
CA ASN A 113 -6.35 2.26 -6.86
C ASN A 113 -4.97 2.37 -6.18
N GLN A 114 -4.28 3.49 -6.36
CA GLN A 114 -2.92 3.72 -5.82
C GLN A 114 -2.90 4.43 -4.46
N THR A 115 -4.08 4.80 -3.94
CA THR A 115 -4.24 5.64 -2.74
C THR A 115 -4.35 4.80 -1.47
N ILE A 116 -4.94 3.60 -1.57
CA ILE A 116 -5.18 2.71 -0.44
C ILE A 116 -3.84 2.12 0.03
N THR A 117 -3.52 2.39 1.29
CA THR A 117 -2.34 1.90 2.00
C THR A 117 -2.67 0.79 2.99
N ASP A 118 -3.93 0.69 3.43
CA ASP A 118 -4.33 -0.28 4.45
C ASP A 118 -5.65 -0.95 4.05
N ILE A 119 -5.70 -2.28 4.07
CA ILE A 119 -6.95 -3.04 3.90
C ILE A 119 -7.12 -4.04 5.02
N ASP A 120 -8.27 -4.00 5.68
CA ASP A 120 -8.68 -4.97 6.69
C ASP A 120 -9.88 -5.80 6.24
N LEU A 121 -9.63 -7.10 6.02
CA LEU A 121 -10.63 -8.11 5.66
C LEU A 121 -10.84 -9.13 6.78
N SER A 122 -10.42 -8.83 8.00
CA SER A 122 -10.46 -9.78 9.11
C SER A 122 -11.89 -10.28 9.39
N SER A 123 -12.02 -11.51 9.87
CA SER A 123 -13.29 -12.16 10.22
C SER A 123 -14.25 -12.24 9.03
N ASN A 124 -13.74 -12.61 7.86
CA ASN A 124 -14.52 -12.88 6.65
C ASN A 124 -14.11 -14.22 6.05
N PRO A 125 -15.03 -14.99 5.44
CA PRO A 125 -14.74 -16.30 4.86
C PRO A 125 -14.03 -16.18 3.49
N VAL A 126 -12.90 -15.46 3.43
CA VAL A 126 -12.14 -15.22 2.21
C VAL A 126 -11.56 -16.53 1.68
N GLY A 127 -11.04 -17.37 2.59
CA GLY A 127 -10.40 -18.64 2.31
C GLY A 127 -9.08 -18.49 1.55
N THR A 128 -8.31 -19.58 1.50
CA THR A 128 -7.03 -19.68 0.78
C THR A 128 -7.12 -19.20 -0.68
N ALA A 129 -8.19 -19.58 -1.40
CA ALA A 129 -8.36 -19.22 -2.80
C ALA A 129 -8.69 -17.73 -3.00
N GLY A 130 -9.37 -17.10 -2.03
CA GLY A 130 -9.60 -15.65 -2.06
C GLY A 130 -8.30 -14.88 -1.81
N VAL A 131 -7.48 -15.35 -0.88
CA VAL A 131 -6.14 -14.78 -0.60
C VAL A 131 -5.24 -14.86 -1.81
N ARG A 132 -5.32 -15.94 -2.61
CA ARG A 132 -4.58 -16.03 -3.88
C ARG A 132 -4.85 -14.84 -4.80
N PHE A 133 -6.12 -14.46 -4.98
CA PHE A 133 -6.46 -13.29 -5.81
C PHE A 133 -5.84 -12.00 -5.26
N LEU A 134 -5.87 -11.81 -3.93
CA LEU A 134 -5.27 -10.63 -3.28
C LEU A 134 -3.76 -10.60 -3.50
N VAL A 135 -3.07 -11.72 -3.28
CA VAL A 135 -1.61 -11.82 -3.48
C VAL A 135 -1.24 -11.57 -4.93
N ASP A 136 -1.91 -12.22 -5.88
CA ASP A 136 -1.65 -12.04 -7.31
C ASP A 136 -1.80 -10.56 -7.72
N ALA A 137 -2.77 -9.83 -7.16
CA ALA A 137 -2.90 -8.39 -7.40
C ALA A 137 -1.76 -7.57 -6.77
N ILE A 138 -1.39 -7.87 -5.52
CA ILE A 138 -0.36 -7.13 -4.75
C ILE A 138 1.04 -7.29 -5.32
N ILE A 139 1.34 -8.40 -6.02
CA ILE A 139 2.65 -8.65 -6.63
C ILE A 139 2.68 -8.42 -8.15
N SER A 140 1.53 -8.11 -8.76
CA SER A 140 1.43 -7.92 -10.22
C SER A 140 2.31 -6.76 -10.71
N ILE A 141 2.65 -6.70 -12.00
CA ILE A 141 3.43 -5.58 -12.56
C ILE A 141 2.73 -4.23 -12.36
N GLU A 142 1.39 -4.22 -12.44
CA GLU A 142 0.57 -3.04 -12.17
C GLU A 142 0.73 -2.52 -10.72
N SER A 143 1.12 -3.42 -9.79
CA SER A 143 1.32 -3.13 -8.37
C SER A 143 2.58 -2.28 -8.08
N GLU A 144 3.45 -2.02 -9.06
CA GLU A 144 4.58 -1.10 -8.86
C GLU A 144 4.12 0.29 -8.43
N LYS A 145 2.91 0.69 -8.82
CA LYS A 145 2.28 1.95 -8.41
C LYS A 145 1.48 1.83 -7.10
N GLN A 146 1.19 0.61 -6.66
CA GLN A 146 0.45 0.32 -5.44
C GLN A 146 1.30 0.62 -4.20
N ASN A 147 0.69 1.23 -3.20
CA ASN A 147 1.33 1.62 -1.93
C ASN A 147 0.77 0.87 -0.72
N LEU A 148 0.25 -0.34 -0.91
CA LEU A 148 -0.29 -1.12 0.19
C LEU A 148 0.83 -1.42 1.22
N LYS A 149 0.61 -0.96 2.46
CA LYS A 149 1.51 -1.05 3.60
C LYS A 149 1.01 -2.02 4.67
N ALA A 150 -0.31 -2.11 4.84
CA ALA A 150 -0.91 -2.95 5.85
C ALA A 150 -2.02 -3.83 5.28
N LEU A 151 -1.94 -5.12 5.56
CA LEU A 151 -2.92 -6.12 5.14
C LEU A 151 -3.36 -6.94 6.36
N TYR A 152 -4.63 -6.81 6.73
CA TYR A 152 -5.21 -7.51 7.88
C TYR A 152 -6.14 -8.62 7.40
N LEU A 153 -5.78 -9.85 7.74
CA LEU A 153 -6.39 -11.10 7.30
C LEU A 153 -6.60 -12.03 8.50
N ASN A 154 -6.91 -11.49 9.69
CA ASN A 154 -7.15 -12.33 10.86
C ASN A 154 -8.47 -13.09 10.71
N ASN A 155 -8.51 -14.37 11.05
CA ASN A 155 -9.73 -15.19 10.98
C ASN A 155 -10.39 -15.16 9.60
N ILE A 156 -9.68 -15.67 8.59
CA ILE A 156 -10.18 -15.75 7.20
C ILE A 156 -10.11 -17.16 6.59
N GLU A 157 -9.89 -18.18 7.41
CA GLU A 157 -9.76 -19.58 6.98
C GLU A 157 -8.57 -19.82 6.03
N LEU A 158 -7.41 -19.22 6.33
CA LEU A 158 -6.21 -19.31 5.50
C LEU A 158 -5.65 -20.75 5.43
N LYS A 159 -5.60 -21.46 6.58
CA LYS A 159 -5.04 -22.81 6.76
C LYS A 159 -3.56 -22.89 6.39
N GLU A 160 -3.00 -24.10 6.37
CA GLU A 160 -1.59 -24.33 6.00
C GLU A 160 -1.31 -23.94 4.56
N GLU A 161 -2.21 -24.25 3.63
CA GLU A 161 -2.05 -23.94 2.20
C GLU A 161 -1.96 -22.44 1.94
N GLY A 162 -2.69 -21.64 2.71
CA GLY A 162 -2.62 -20.19 2.60
C GLY A 162 -1.34 -19.60 3.20
N ALA A 163 -0.66 -20.30 4.13
CA ALA A 163 0.65 -19.88 4.60
C ALA A 163 1.70 -19.91 3.46
N ILE A 164 1.60 -20.87 2.54
CA ILE A 164 2.46 -20.94 1.34
C ILE A 164 2.17 -19.76 0.39
N ILE A 165 0.91 -19.34 0.27
CA ILE A 165 0.55 -18.18 -0.54
C ILE A 165 1.09 -16.89 0.11
N VAL A 166 1.04 -16.81 1.44
CA VAL A 166 1.62 -15.69 2.19
C VAL A 166 3.15 -15.67 2.08
N SER A 167 3.83 -16.81 2.13
CA SER A 167 5.28 -16.85 1.93
C SER A 167 5.65 -16.31 0.54
N TYR A 168 4.91 -16.72 -0.49
CA TYR A 168 5.09 -16.20 -1.85
C TYR A 168 4.87 -14.68 -1.95
N LEU A 169 3.85 -14.14 -1.26
CA LEU A 169 3.65 -12.69 -1.13
C LEU A 169 4.90 -12.02 -0.53
N LEU A 170 5.43 -12.55 0.57
CA LEU A 170 6.56 -11.96 1.30
C LEU A 170 7.88 -12.05 0.52
N GLU A 171 8.09 -13.09 -0.28
CA GLU A 171 9.26 -13.20 -1.17
C GLU A 171 9.25 -12.11 -2.27
N ASN A 172 8.06 -11.82 -2.81
CA ASN A 172 7.91 -10.99 -4.02
C ASN A 172 7.45 -9.56 -3.71
N ASN A 173 7.08 -9.23 -2.47
CA ASN A 173 6.64 -7.90 -2.08
C ASN A 173 7.59 -7.26 -1.05
N GLN A 174 8.24 -6.16 -1.46
CA GLN A 174 9.14 -5.36 -0.61
C GLN A 174 8.53 -4.00 -0.24
N LYS A 175 7.20 -3.96 -0.05
CA LYS A 175 6.44 -2.74 0.28
C LYS A 175 5.56 -2.87 1.52
N LEU A 176 5.02 -4.07 1.76
CA LEU A 176 4.17 -4.38 2.90
C LEU A 176 4.99 -4.32 4.19
N GLU A 177 4.45 -3.63 5.19
CA GLU A 177 5.07 -3.36 6.48
C GLU A 177 4.35 -4.11 7.61
N ILE A 178 3.02 -4.26 7.48
CA ILE A 178 2.17 -4.91 8.48
C ILE A 178 1.36 -6.03 7.81
N LEU A 179 1.44 -7.23 8.37
CA LEU A 179 0.64 -8.37 7.97
C LEU A 179 0.03 -9.02 9.21
N GLU A 180 -1.28 -9.19 9.22
CA GLU A 180 -1.97 -9.78 10.37
C GLU A 180 -2.73 -11.02 9.92
N ILE A 181 -2.29 -12.19 10.36
CA ILE A 181 -2.80 -13.50 9.92
C ILE A 181 -3.08 -14.41 11.13
N GLY A 182 -3.46 -13.82 12.26
CA GLY A 182 -3.92 -14.53 13.43
C GLY A 182 -5.22 -15.31 13.18
N ALA A 183 -5.50 -16.29 14.03
CA ALA A 183 -6.72 -17.10 14.01
C ALA A 183 -7.00 -17.77 12.64
N ASN A 184 -6.00 -18.38 12.01
CA ASN A 184 -6.08 -18.87 10.64
C ASN A 184 -5.72 -20.36 10.47
N ASP A 185 -5.60 -21.10 11.58
CA ASP A 185 -5.20 -22.51 11.62
C ASP A 185 -3.87 -22.81 10.91
N ILE A 186 -2.94 -21.86 10.94
CA ILE A 186 -1.58 -22.03 10.42
C ILE A 186 -0.84 -23.05 11.31
N THR A 187 -0.16 -24.00 10.67
CA THR A 187 0.69 -25.01 11.33
C THR A 187 2.14 -24.53 11.45
N SER A 188 2.94 -25.16 12.31
CA SER A 188 4.39 -24.91 12.40
C SER A 188 5.09 -25.07 11.04
N ARG A 189 4.67 -26.07 10.25
CA ARG A 189 5.17 -26.26 8.87
C ARG A 189 4.82 -25.09 7.97
N GLY A 190 3.55 -24.63 8.00
CA GLY A 190 3.11 -23.43 7.29
C GLY A 190 3.91 -22.20 7.68
N LEU A 191 4.20 -22.04 8.98
CA LEU A 191 5.01 -20.94 9.49
C LEU A 191 6.46 -21.02 9.03
N GLY A 192 7.04 -22.22 8.90
CA GLY A 192 8.39 -22.42 8.35
C GLY A 192 8.56 -21.78 6.96
N TYR A 193 7.56 -21.91 6.08
CA TYR A 193 7.59 -21.24 4.77
C TYR A 193 7.59 -19.72 4.88
N ILE A 194 6.80 -19.17 5.82
CA ILE A 194 6.76 -17.73 6.09
C ILE A 194 8.11 -17.25 6.66
N ALA A 195 8.70 -18.00 7.58
CA ALA A 195 10.00 -17.70 8.18
C ALA A 195 11.10 -17.65 7.10
N ASP A 196 11.12 -18.61 6.19
CA ASP A 196 12.07 -18.65 5.08
C ASP A 196 11.91 -17.46 4.14
N ALA A 197 10.69 -17.10 3.76
CA ALA A 197 10.40 -15.91 2.96
C ALA A 197 10.87 -14.61 3.65
N LEU A 198 10.66 -14.50 4.96
CA LEU A 198 11.04 -13.34 5.76
C LEU A 198 12.55 -13.15 5.90
N LYS A 199 13.37 -14.19 5.67
CA LYS A 199 14.83 -14.03 5.67
C LYS A 199 15.27 -13.02 4.61
N GLY A 200 14.63 -13.02 3.44
CA GLY A 200 14.87 -12.08 2.33
C GLY A 200 13.98 -10.83 2.32
N ASN A 201 12.87 -10.82 3.08
CA ASN A 201 12.03 -9.63 3.24
C ASN A 201 12.59 -8.75 4.37
N THR A 202 12.88 -7.49 4.08
CA THR A 202 13.39 -6.52 5.09
C THR A 202 12.38 -5.44 5.45
N ARG A 203 11.17 -5.52 4.86
CA ARG A 203 10.17 -4.44 4.87
C ARG A 203 9.03 -4.74 5.82
N LEU A 204 8.69 -6.01 6.02
CA LEU A 204 7.72 -6.41 7.02
C LEU A 204 8.31 -6.20 8.43
N VAL A 205 7.64 -5.37 9.23
CA VAL A 205 8.03 -4.99 10.60
C VAL A 205 6.99 -5.39 11.65
N SER A 206 5.78 -5.78 11.23
CA SER A 206 4.75 -6.34 12.11
C SER A 206 4.14 -7.58 11.47
N LEU A 207 4.15 -8.69 12.21
CA LEU A 207 3.48 -9.92 11.85
C LEU A 207 2.72 -10.46 13.05
N ASN A 208 1.40 -10.51 12.95
CA ASN A 208 0.56 -11.12 13.99
C ASN A 208 0.16 -12.55 13.61
N LEU A 209 0.47 -13.47 14.51
CA LEU A 209 0.20 -14.91 14.42
C LEU A 209 -0.68 -15.40 15.58
N GLU A 210 -1.21 -14.50 16.41
CA GLU A 210 -2.00 -14.84 17.59
C GLU A 210 -3.17 -15.76 17.24
N SER A 211 -3.55 -16.60 18.20
CA SER A 211 -4.69 -17.51 18.06
C SER A 211 -4.58 -18.52 16.91
N ASN A 212 -3.39 -18.86 16.43
CA ASN A 212 -3.18 -20.05 15.60
C ASN A 212 -2.88 -21.26 16.50
N PRO A 213 -3.85 -22.17 16.73
CA PRO A 213 -3.78 -23.18 17.80
C PRO A 213 -2.72 -24.26 17.57
N LYS A 214 -2.19 -24.37 16.35
CA LYS A 214 -1.18 -25.35 15.96
C LYS A 214 0.25 -24.80 15.97
N LEU A 215 0.44 -23.55 16.41
CA LEU A 215 1.76 -22.96 16.59
C LEU A 215 2.21 -23.13 18.03
N THR A 216 3.47 -23.50 18.21
CA THR A 216 4.14 -23.49 19.51
C THR A 216 4.70 -22.09 19.80
N SER A 217 5.07 -21.82 21.06
CA SER A 217 5.75 -20.57 21.41
C SER A 217 7.12 -20.43 20.73
N GLU A 218 7.82 -21.55 20.49
CA GLU A 218 9.12 -21.58 19.81
C GLU A 218 8.98 -21.16 18.34
N ASP A 219 7.97 -21.68 17.64
CA ASP A 219 7.63 -21.29 16.27
C ASP A 219 7.46 -19.77 16.13
N VAL A 220 6.69 -19.18 17.04
CA VAL A 220 6.40 -17.73 17.05
C VAL A 220 7.65 -16.92 17.42
N GLU A 221 8.47 -17.40 18.35
CA GLU A 221 9.68 -16.71 18.78
C GLU A 221 10.71 -16.59 17.64
N GLU A 222 10.90 -17.64 16.84
CA GLU A 222 11.81 -17.61 15.67
C GLU A 222 11.40 -16.50 14.68
N VAL A 223 10.13 -16.47 14.29
CA VAL A 223 9.61 -15.47 13.36
C VAL A 223 9.65 -14.07 13.96
N THR A 224 9.35 -13.93 15.26
CA THR A 224 9.42 -12.64 15.97
C THR A 224 10.83 -12.05 15.95
N LYS A 225 11.87 -12.88 16.08
CA LYS A 225 13.27 -12.44 15.96
C LYS A 225 13.56 -11.87 14.56
N ILE A 226 13.09 -12.53 13.50
CA ILE A 226 13.28 -12.08 12.10
C ILE A 226 12.56 -10.74 11.87
N VAL A 227 11.32 -10.60 12.34
CA VAL A 227 10.54 -9.37 12.17
C VAL A 227 11.14 -8.21 12.99
N THR A 228 11.62 -8.48 14.21
CA THR A 228 12.30 -7.48 15.05
C THR A 228 13.59 -6.99 14.39
N ARG A 229 14.38 -7.88 13.77
CA ARG A 229 15.56 -7.51 12.96
C ARG A 229 15.16 -6.51 11.87
N ASN A 230 14.08 -6.76 11.15
CA ASN A 230 13.61 -5.88 10.07
C ASN A 230 13.18 -4.50 10.60
N ALA A 231 12.49 -4.46 11.74
CA ALA A 231 12.11 -3.21 12.39
C ALA A 231 13.34 -2.35 12.74
N ILE A 232 14.37 -2.97 13.33
CA ILE A 232 15.65 -2.30 13.66
C ILE A 232 16.34 -1.80 12.39
N ILE A 233 16.41 -2.61 11.33
CA ILE A 233 17.00 -2.19 10.05
C ILE A 233 16.31 -0.94 9.51
N ASN A 234 14.98 -0.92 9.51
CA ASN A 234 14.21 0.23 9.02
C ASN A 234 14.40 1.47 9.90
N GLU A 235 14.43 1.31 11.23
CA GLU A 235 14.74 2.41 12.16
C GLU A 235 16.14 3.01 11.90
N VAL A 236 17.16 2.16 11.70
CA VAL A 236 18.52 2.61 11.38
C VAL A 236 18.54 3.35 10.04
N ILE A 237 17.88 2.82 9.00
CA ILE A 237 17.79 3.47 7.69
C ILE A 237 17.11 4.84 7.83
N GLU A 238 15.99 4.93 8.54
CA GLU A 238 15.31 6.20 8.77
C GLU A 238 16.18 7.18 9.56
N GLY A 239 16.90 6.70 10.57
CA GLY A 239 17.85 7.50 11.34
C GLY A 239 18.98 8.07 10.47
N LEU A 240 19.55 7.26 9.57
CA LEU A 240 20.56 7.70 8.61
C LEU A 240 20.00 8.73 7.64
N LEU A 241 18.81 8.49 7.08
CA LEU A 241 18.13 9.40 6.15
C LEU A 241 17.76 10.74 6.80
N ASN A 242 17.39 10.71 8.08
CA ASN A 242 16.96 11.88 8.84
C ASN A 242 18.12 12.59 9.57
N ASN A 243 19.36 12.12 9.45
CA ASN A 243 20.49 12.75 10.12
C ASN A 243 20.69 14.21 9.65
N ALA A 244 21.01 15.11 10.59
CA ALA A 244 21.23 16.53 10.37
C ALA A 244 22.24 16.80 9.25
N CYS A 245 23.27 15.95 9.10
CA CYS A 245 24.24 16.03 8.00
C CYS A 245 23.58 15.86 6.62
N GLN A 246 22.71 14.87 6.42
CA GLN A 246 22.02 14.69 5.14
C GLN A 246 21.02 15.81 4.86
N ARG A 247 20.34 16.33 5.89
CA ARG A 247 19.47 17.52 5.74
C ARG A 247 20.29 18.74 5.32
N GLN A 248 21.38 19.03 6.02
CA GLN A 248 22.28 20.15 5.67
C GLN A 248 22.88 19.98 4.27
N PHE A 249 23.27 18.76 3.89
CA PHE A 249 23.79 18.48 2.55
C PHE A 249 22.72 18.68 1.47
N LYS A 250 21.51 18.13 1.62
CA LYS A 250 20.38 18.36 0.70
C LYS A 250 20.04 19.84 0.58
N THR A 251 19.96 20.55 1.70
CA THR A 251 19.70 22.00 1.69
C THR A 251 20.84 22.76 1.00
N ARG A 252 22.10 22.43 1.27
CA ARG A 252 23.26 23.05 0.61
C ARG A 252 23.31 22.75 -0.88
N MET A 253 22.97 21.53 -1.32
CA MET A 253 22.84 21.18 -2.74
C MET A 253 21.73 21.97 -3.42
N ILE A 254 20.53 22.08 -2.82
CA ILE A 254 19.44 22.88 -3.38
C ILE A 254 19.84 24.35 -3.51
N VAL A 255 20.54 24.89 -2.51
CA VAL A 255 21.07 26.26 -2.56
C VAL A 255 22.15 26.38 -3.65
N PHE A 256 23.02 25.39 -3.78
CA PHE A 256 24.06 25.35 -4.81
C PHE A 256 23.46 25.29 -6.22
N ASP A 257 22.52 24.38 -6.49
CA ASP A 257 21.84 24.24 -7.78
C ASP A 257 21.08 25.49 -8.20
N LYS A 258 20.55 26.24 -7.24
CA LYS A 258 19.88 27.54 -7.46
C LYS A 258 20.84 28.72 -7.55
N SER A 259 22.13 28.53 -7.22
CA SER A 259 23.14 29.58 -7.31
C SER A 259 23.58 29.81 -8.75
N ILE A 260 24.07 31.01 -9.07
CA ILE A 260 24.59 31.34 -10.40
C ILE A 260 25.67 30.34 -10.86
N ARG A 261 26.53 29.90 -9.93
CA ARG A 261 27.58 28.90 -10.23
C ARG A 261 27.01 27.51 -10.50
N GLY A 262 26.02 27.06 -9.72
CA GLY A 262 25.35 25.79 -9.96
C GLY A 262 24.58 25.77 -11.28
N LEU A 263 23.83 26.83 -11.56
CA LEU A 263 23.13 27.00 -12.83
C LEU A 263 24.10 27.03 -14.02
N ALA A 264 25.20 27.77 -13.94
CA ALA A 264 26.23 27.80 -14.99
C ALA A 264 26.90 26.43 -15.20
N MET A 265 27.11 25.66 -14.13
CA MET A 265 27.66 24.30 -14.23
C MET A 265 26.66 23.32 -14.84
N LEU A 266 25.37 23.40 -14.49
CA LEU A 266 24.30 22.61 -15.08
C LEU A 266 24.11 22.95 -16.56
N GLU A 267 24.18 24.23 -16.91
CA GLU A 267 24.13 24.71 -18.29
C GLU A 267 25.36 24.28 -19.09
N GLY A 268 26.56 24.32 -18.49
CA GLY A 268 27.78 23.77 -19.08
C GLY A 268 27.69 22.28 -19.38
N LYS A 269 27.16 21.48 -18.44
CA LYS A 269 26.88 20.05 -18.67
C LYS A 269 25.84 19.84 -19.77
N LYS A 270 24.78 20.64 -19.81
CA LYS A 270 23.74 20.58 -20.86
C LYS A 270 24.33 20.91 -22.24
N ASN A 271 25.23 21.88 -22.31
CA ASN A 271 25.92 22.28 -23.53
C ASN A 271 26.91 21.20 -24.00
N GLN A 272 27.70 20.62 -23.11
CA GLN A 272 28.58 19.49 -23.42
C GLN A 272 27.78 18.28 -23.93
N MET A 273 26.65 17.97 -23.30
CA MET A 273 25.76 16.91 -23.75
C MET A 273 25.15 17.22 -25.12
N ASN A 274 24.72 18.46 -25.38
CA ASN A 274 24.18 18.85 -26.68
C ASN A 274 25.25 18.81 -27.78
N GLN A 275 26.50 19.16 -27.48
CA GLN A 275 27.63 19.06 -28.41
C GLN A 275 27.98 17.60 -28.75
N ALA A 276 27.73 16.66 -27.83
CA ALA A 276 27.96 15.25 -28.08
C ALA A 276 26.85 14.57 -28.94
N ARG A 277 25.77 15.27 -29.31
CA ARG A 277 24.61 14.68 -30.03
C ARG A 277 25.02 13.83 -31.24
N GLY A 278 24.46 12.62 -31.33
CA GLY A 278 24.73 11.67 -32.41
C GLY A 278 25.98 10.80 -32.22
N THR A 279 26.76 11.04 -31.16
CA THR A 279 27.91 10.19 -30.81
C THR A 279 27.53 9.05 -29.85
N PRO A 280 28.33 7.98 -29.75
CA PRO A 280 28.16 6.95 -28.71
C PRO A 280 28.17 7.54 -27.28
N LEU A 281 28.96 8.60 -27.04
CA LEU A 281 29.00 9.29 -25.75
C LEU A 281 27.66 9.94 -25.40
N TYR A 282 26.92 10.45 -26.40
CA TYR A 282 25.57 10.96 -26.20
C TYR A 282 24.56 9.86 -25.87
N GLN A 283 24.72 8.67 -26.43
CA GLN A 283 23.90 7.52 -26.03
C GLN A 283 24.18 7.14 -24.57
N VAL A 284 25.43 7.23 -24.10
CA VAL A 284 25.78 7.03 -22.68
C VAL A 284 25.16 8.12 -21.80
N PHE A 285 25.21 9.40 -22.21
CA PHE A 285 24.55 10.50 -21.48
C PHE A 285 23.02 10.33 -21.44
N GLN A 286 22.40 9.96 -22.55
CA GLN A 286 20.96 9.68 -22.64
C GLN A 286 20.60 8.48 -21.77
N GLN A 287 21.36 7.39 -21.81
CA GLN A 287 21.14 6.21 -20.98
C GLN A 287 21.29 6.50 -19.49
N SER A 288 22.24 7.37 -19.08
CA SER A 288 22.38 7.75 -17.67
C SER A 288 21.22 8.63 -17.19
N ILE A 289 20.67 9.49 -18.06
CA ILE A 289 19.48 10.31 -17.77
C ILE A 289 18.20 9.46 -17.79
N THR A 290 18.09 8.49 -18.68
CA THR A 290 16.94 7.59 -18.74
C THR A 290 16.94 6.62 -17.57
N LYS A 291 18.11 6.09 -17.17
CA LYS A 291 18.28 5.34 -15.91
C LYS A 291 17.95 6.19 -14.67
N SER A 292 18.39 7.44 -14.60
CA SER A 292 18.06 8.31 -13.46
C SER A 292 16.60 8.75 -13.40
N LYS A 293 15.85 8.66 -14.50
CA LYS A 293 14.39 8.90 -14.55
C LYS A 293 13.55 7.64 -14.36
N GLN A 294 14.09 6.45 -14.65
CA GLN A 294 13.44 5.16 -14.42
C GLN A 294 13.70 4.63 -12.99
N ASP A 295 14.86 4.93 -12.40
CA ASP A 295 15.24 4.49 -11.05
C ASP A 295 15.14 5.60 -10.00
N VAL A 296 13.92 6.11 -9.78
CA VAL A 296 13.60 6.78 -8.51
C VAL A 296 12.50 5.98 -7.84
N PRO A 297 12.70 5.33 -6.67
CA PRO A 297 13.75 5.55 -5.67
C PRO A 297 14.53 4.30 -5.25
N LYS A 298 15.84 4.46 -4.98
CA LYS A 298 16.43 4.00 -3.71
C LYS A 298 17.81 4.62 -3.52
N VAL A 299 17.92 5.34 -2.41
CA VAL A 299 19.16 5.68 -1.74
C VAL A 299 19.92 4.36 -1.50
N GLU A 300 21.13 4.28 -2.06
CA GLU A 300 22.33 3.54 -1.60
C GLU A 300 23.06 2.81 -2.73
N LYS A 301 24.11 3.47 -3.24
CA LYS A 301 25.46 2.91 -3.14
C LYS A 301 26.44 4.01 -2.72
N ILE A 302 26.73 4.02 -1.42
CA ILE A 302 28.09 4.18 -0.88
C ILE A 302 28.69 5.58 -1.05
N GLU A 303 28.34 6.49 -0.13
CA GLU A 303 29.26 7.54 0.34
C GLU A 303 30.29 7.01 1.37
N ASN A 304 30.48 5.70 1.44
CA ASN A 304 31.60 5.08 2.17
C ASN A 304 32.83 4.78 1.30
N PHE A 305 32.90 5.33 0.08
CA PHE A 305 34.14 5.35 -0.70
C PHE A 305 34.82 6.74 -0.77
N SER A 306 34.17 7.82 -0.33
CA SER A 306 34.80 9.15 -0.35
C SER A 306 35.35 9.63 0.99
N MET A 307 34.90 9.15 2.16
CA MET A 307 35.51 9.54 3.45
C MET A 307 36.78 8.75 3.83
N ARG A 308 37.11 7.66 3.12
CA ARG A 308 38.45 7.04 3.17
C ARG A 308 39.39 7.53 2.07
N PHE A 309 38.90 8.30 1.09
CA PHE A 309 39.74 8.95 0.08
C PHE A 309 39.94 10.46 0.35
N VAL A 310 39.09 11.10 1.13
CA VAL A 310 39.28 12.50 1.56
C VAL A 310 40.27 12.62 2.74
N SER A 311 40.63 11.52 3.42
CA SER A 311 41.80 11.50 4.31
C SER A 311 43.14 11.51 3.57
N CYS A 312 43.15 11.48 2.22
CA CYS A 312 44.37 11.52 1.42
C CYS A 312 44.60 12.83 0.66
N TRP A 313 43.75 13.86 0.73
CA TRP A 313 44.00 15.09 -0.06
C TRP A 313 43.49 16.40 0.56
N TYR A 314 43.70 16.63 1.87
CA TYR A 314 43.88 18.00 2.39
C TYR A 314 44.51 18.09 3.80
N ARG A 315 45.46 17.20 4.13
CA ARG A 315 46.52 17.42 5.13
C ARG A 315 47.58 16.33 5.03
#